data_AF-A0A4Q3UID2-F1
#
_entry.id   AF-A0A4Q3UID2-F1
#
_cell.length_a   1.000
_cell.length_b   1.000
_cell.length_c   1.000
_cell.angle_alpha   90.00
_cell.angle_beta   90.00
_cell.angle_gamma   90.00
#
_symmetry.space_group_name_H-M   'P 1'
#
loop_
_entity.id
_entity.type
_entity.pdbx_description
1 polymer ?
#
loop_
_entity_poly.entity_id
_entity_poly.type
_entity_poly.pdbx_seq_one_letter_code
_entity_poly.pdbx_strand_id
1 'polypeptide(L)'
;MHPLPQWTYDTIHIKGWTIKAEAALVRSAGWKSVAAELENQLYRVARVVPDGPLQKLRQVTIWVRRNDPSTACMAYHPGADWLKEHGTDPAMAKGVEIGNAANFVSWTYEQPWMLLHELAHAYHDRFLDKGFDNPEVKSAFEAGAASKKYEKVMHWNGGQERHYALNNPMEFFAEASEAYFGQNDFFPFVNAELRSFDPDTYTLLVRLWGPPQKRL
;
A
#
# COMPACT_ATOMS: atom_id res chain seq x y z
N MET A 1 2.70 32.22 9.48
CA MET A 1 2.12 31.01 8.86
C MET A 1 1.99 31.28 7.38
N HIS A 2 2.72 30.54 6.54
CA HIS A 2 2.46 30.56 5.11
C HIS A 2 1.10 29.86 4.87
N PRO A 3 0.23 30.39 4.01
CA PRO A 3 -1.01 29.69 3.67
C PRO A 3 -0.64 28.34 3.04
N LEU A 4 -1.30 27.27 3.49
CA LEU A 4 -1.14 25.97 2.87
C LEU A 4 -1.49 26.10 1.38
N PRO A 5 -0.76 25.43 0.47
CA PRO A 5 -1.14 25.37 -0.92
C PRO A 5 -2.59 24.91 -1.02
N GLN A 6 -3.44 25.72 -1.66
CA GLN A 6 -4.86 25.40 -1.81
C GLN A 6 -5.00 24.44 -2.99
N TRP A 7 -4.84 23.14 -2.70
CA TRP A 7 -5.06 22.11 -3.69
C TRP A 7 -6.55 22.04 -4.05
N THR A 8 -6.83 21.94 -5.35
CA THR A 8 -8.18 21.66 -5.85
C THR A 8 -8.19 20.24 -6.40
N TYR A 9 -9.20 19.46 -6.00
CA TYR A 9 -9.30 18.05 -6.36
C TYR A 9 -10.56 17.77 -7.18
N ASP A 10 -10.38 17.07 -8.30
CA ASP A 10 -11.49 16.42 -9.00
C ASP A 10 -11.76 15.05 -8.35
N THR A 11 -13.04 14.65 -8.33
CA THR A 11 -13.45 13.35 -7.81
C THR A 11 -13.71 12.40 -8.95
N ILE A 12 -12.97 11.30 -9.00
CA ILE A 12 -13.01 10.30 -10.08
C ILE A 12 -13.26 8.94 -9.44
N HIS A 13 -13.99 8.06 -10.13
CA HIS A 13 -14.24 6.70 -9.65
C HIS A 13 -13.53 5.69 -10.56
N ILE A 14 -12.66 4.86 -10.00
CA ILE A 14 -11.89 3.85 -10.74
C ILE A 14 -12.04 2.51 -10.03
N LYS A 15 -12.56 1.48 -10.74
CA LYS A 15 -12.74 0.10 -10.24
C LYS A 15 -13.46 -0.03 -8.88
N GLY A 16 -14.27 0.97 -8.51
CA GLY A 16 -15.03 1.03 -7.26
C GLY A 16 -14.34 1.79 -6.12
N TRP A 17 -13.19 2.43 -6.37
CA TRP A 17 -12.54 3.35 -5.44
C TRP A 17 -12.85 4.81 -5.79
N THR A 18 -12.89 5.64 -4.75
CA THR A 18 -12.92 7.10 -4.87
C THR A 18 -11.49 7.63 -4.99
N ILE A 19 -11.21 8.34 -6.08
CA ILE A 19 -9.94 9.00 -6.34
C ILE A 19 -10.14 10.51 -6.25
N LYS A 20 -9.33 11.19 -5.44
CA LYS A 20 -9.26 12.65 -5.32
C LYS A 20 -7.97 13.11 -5.99
N ALA A 21 -8.04 13.46 -7.27
CA ALA A 21 -6.87 13.83 -8.07
C ALA A 21 -6.78 15.34 -8.24
N GLU A 22 -5.58 15.90 -8.09
CA GLU A 22 -5.32 17.32 -8.30
C GLU A 22 -5.84 17.77 -9.66
N ALA A 23 -6.72 18.78 -9.69
CA ALA A 23 -7.44 19.19 -10.89
C ALA A 23 -6.49 19.67 -12.01
N ALA A 24 -5.34 20.25 -11.66
CA ALA A 24 -4.30 20.62 -12.62
C ALA A 24 -3.59 19.39 -13.21
N LEU A 25 -3.37 18.34 -12.42
CA LEU A 25 -2.84 17.06 -12.91
C LEU A 25 -3.81 16.43 -13.90
N VAL A 26 -5.11 16.34 -13.55
CA VAL A 26 -6.16 15.74 -14.38
C VAL A 26 -6.24 16.37 -15.77
N ARG A 27 -6.04 17.69 -15.88
CA ARG A 27 -6.05 18.43 -17.15
C ARG A 27 -4.74 18.36 -17.93
N SER A 28 -3.71 17.73 -17.38
CA SER A 28 -2.40 17.63 -18.01
C SER A 28 -2.21 16.32 -18.77
N ALA A 29 -1.26 16.30 -19.72
CA ALA A 29 -0.95 15.11 -20.51
C ALA A 29 -0.50 13.90 -19.66
N GLY A 30 0.08 14.15 -18.47
CA GLY A 30 0.55 13.09 -17.57
C GLY A 30 -0.56 12.27 -16.92
N TRP A 31 -1.79 12.80 -16.83
CA TRP A 31 -2.91 12.11 -16.19
C TRP A 31 -3.24 10.77 -16.85
N LYS A 32 -3.11 10.69 -18.19
CA LYS A 32 -3.45 9.46 -18.92
C LYS A 32 -2.65 8.25 -18.41
N SER A 33 -1.35 8.42 -18.15
CA SER A 33 -0.50 7.34 -17.65
C SER A 33 -0.83 6.99 -16.20
N VAL A 34 -1.07 8.01 -15.36
CA VAL A 34 -1.44 7.82 -13.94
C VAL A 34 -2.77 7.08 -13.81
N ALA A 35 -3.79 7.48 -14.59
CA ALA A 35 -5.10 6.85 -14.58
C ALA A 35 -5.03 5.41 -15.09
N ALA A 36 -4.23 5.13 -16.13
CA ALA A 36 -4.02 3.79 -16.62
C ALA A 36 -3.34 2.88 -15.58
N GLU A 37 -2.34 3.39 -14.86
CA GLU A 37 -1.65 2.63 -13.83
C GLU A 37 -2.53 2.38 -12.58
N LEU A 38 -3.30 3.39 -12.16
CA LEU A 38 -4.36 3.21 -11.15
C LEU A 38 -5.36 2.14 -11.57
N GLU A 39 -5.83 2.18 -12.82
CA GLU A 39 -6.77 1.20 -13.33
C GLU A 39 -6.17 -0.22 -13.31
N ASN A 40 -4.91 -0.37 -13.72
CA ASN A 40 -4.17 -1.62 -13.71
C ASN A 40 -4.04 -2.21 -12.30
N GLN A 41 -3.48 -1.44 -11.34
CA GLN A 41 -3.27 -1.94 -9.98
C GLN A 41 -4.59 -2.22 -9.26
N LEU A 42 -5.58 -1.33 -9.34
CA LEU A 42 -6.88 -1.55 -8.70
C LEU A 42 -7.63 -2.74 -9.30
N TYR A 43 -7.49 -2.99 -10.61
CA TYR A 43 -8.01 -4.20 -11.23
C TYR A 43 -7.34 -5.47 -10.67
N ARG A 44 -6.00 -5.48 -10.58
CA ARG A 44 -5.24 -6.60 -10.03
C ARG A 44 -5.61 -6.88 -8.57
N VAL A 45 -5.72 -5.84 -7.73
CA VAL A 45 -6.21 -5.95 -6.35
C VAL A 45 -7.61 -6.55 -6.29
N ALA A 46 -8.56 -6.03 -7.08
CA ALA A 46 -9.95 -6.53 -7.08
C ALA A 46 -10.09 -7.99 -7.53
N ARG A 47 -9.13 -8.50 -8.31
CA ARG A 47 -9.11 -9.88 -8.80
C ARG A 47 -8.71 -10.89 -7.73
N VAL A 48 -7.80 -10.50 -6.83
CA VAL A 48 -7.14 -11.43 -5.89
C VAL A 48 -7.62 -11.28 -4.44
N VAL A 49 -8.04 -10.08 -4.03
CA VAL A 49 -8.51 -9.82 -2.67
C VAL A 49 -9.95 -10.34 -2.48
N PRO A 50 -10.24 -11.06 -1.38
CA PRO A 50 -11.59 -11.60 -1.12
C PRO A 50 -12.65 -10.50 -0.97
N ASP A 51 -13.92 -10.83 -1.25
CA ASP A 51 -15.03 -9.86 -1.29
C ASP A 51 -15.13 -8.98 -0.03
N GLY A 52 -15.03 -9.58 1.16
CA GLY A 52 -15.13 -8.87 2.44
C GLY A 52 -14.04 -7.78 2.60
N PRO A 53 -12.76 -8.14 2.59
CA PRO A 53 -11.67 -7.17 2.58
C PRO A 53 -11.71 -6.20 1.39
N LEU A 54 -12.07 -6.65 0.19
CA LEU A 54 -12.15 -5.79 -0.99
C LEU A 54 -13.19 -4.67 -0.82
N GLN A 55 -14.35 -4.96 -0.23
CA GLN A 55 -15.36 -3.95 0.10
C GLN A 55 -14.84 -2.93 1.12
N LYS A 56 -14.02 -3.37 2.08
CA LYS A 56 -13.34 -2.48 3.04
C LYS A 56 -12.30 -1.60 2.35
N LEU A 57 -11.46 -2.17 1.49
CA LEU A 57 -10.45 -1.43 0.74
C LEU A 57 -11.05 -0.34 -0.15
N ARG A 58 -12.22 -0.57 -0.74
CA ARG A 58 -12.95 0.44 -1.54
C ARG A 58 -13.43 1.65 -0.74
N GLN A 59 -13.45 1.57 0.60
CA GLN A 59 -13.74 2.71 1.48
C GLN A 59 -12.51 3.59 1.73
N VAL A 60 -11.35 3.24 1.17
CA VAL A 60 -10.12 4.03 1.26
C VAL A 60 -10.10 5.01 0.08
N THR A 61 -10.10 6.30 0.40
CA THR A 61 -9.91 7.36 -0.61
C THR A 61 -8.44 7.37 -1.02
N ILE A 62 -8.19 7.40 -2.33
CA ILE A 62 -6.85 7.57 -2.89
C ILE A 62 -6.72 9.01 -3.38
N TRP A 63 -5.74 9.72 -2.84
CA TRP A 63 -5.40 11.09 -3.19
C TRP A 63 -4.25 11.10 -4.18
N VAL A 64 -4.31 11.93 -5.20
CA VAL A 64 -3.26 11.98 -6.24
C VAL A 64 -2.83 13.41 -6.44
N ARG A 65 -1.55 13.68 -6.16
CA ARG A 65 -0.91 14.98 -6.40
C ARG A 65 0.13 14.83 -7.50
N ARG A 66 0.36 15.93 -8.23
CA ARG A 66 1.41 15.97 -9.25
C ARG A 66 2.78 15.76 -8.61
N ASN A 67 3.07 16.51 -7.54
CA ASN A 67 4.34 16.47 -6.83
C ASN A 67 4.21 17.13 -5.44
N ASP A 68 4.09 16.33 -4.40
CA ASP A 68 4.23 16.73 -3.00
C ASP A 68 5.67 16.48 -2.54
N PRO A 69 6.43 17.52 -2.15
CA PRO A 69 7.81 17.36 -1.71
C PRO A 69 7.96 16.54 -0.40
N SER A 70 6.89 16.35 0.37
CA SER A 70 6.90 15.56 1.61
C SER A 70 6.72 14.06 1.38
N THR A 71 6.21 13.65 0.22
CA THR A 71 5.90 12.26 -0.10
C THR A 71 6.58 11.87 -1.41
N ALA A 72 7.69 11.13 -1.30
CA ALA A 72 8.52 10.77 -2.45
C ALA A 72 7.75 10.00 -3.54
N CYS A 73 6.83 9.11 -3.14
CA CYS A 73 5.93 8.48 -4.09
C CYS A 73 4.53 8.26 -3.51
N MET A 74 4.42 7.39 -2.50
CA MET A 74 3.14 7.05 -1.87
C MET A 74 3.27 7.00 -0.35
N ALA A 75 2.14 7.18 0.34
CA ALA A 75 2.04 7.02 1.78
C ALA A 75 0.59 6.79 2.22
N TYR A 76 0.39 5.94 3.21
CA TYR A 76 -0.84 5.88 3.98
C TYR A 76 -0.80 6.86 5.16
N HIS A 77 -1.90 7.60 5.37
CA HIS A 77 -1.98 8.63 6.40
C HIS A 77 -2.86 8.19 7.58
N PRO A 78 -2.30 7.73 8.73
CA PRO A 78 -3.10 7.14 9.80
C PRO A 78 -3.90 8.15 10.64
N GLY A 79 -3.55 9.45 10.61
CA GLY A 79 -4.19 10.44 11.48
C GLY A 79 -4.09 11.87 10.97
N ALA A 80 -5.13 12.65 11.24
CA ALA A 80 -5.24 14.04 10.78
C ALA A 80 -4.30 15.00 11.52
N ASP A 81 -3.90 14.68 12.75
CA ASP A 81 -3.14 15.62 13.58
C ASP A 81 -1.69 15.74 13.10
N TRP A 82 -1.05 14.61 12.76
CA TRP A 82 0.27 14.62 12.12
C TRP A 82 0.25 15.41 10.80
N LEU A 83 -0.80 15.23 9.98
CA LEU A 83 -0.94 15.97 8.72
C LEU A 83 -1.02 17.48 8.95
N LYS A 84 -1.82 17.94 9.92
CA LYS A 84 -1.92 19.37 10.26
C LYS A 84 -0.58 19.94 10.72
N GLU A 85 0.14 19.21 11.58
CA GLU A 85 1.44 19.63 12.10
C GLU A 85 2.49 19.77 10.99
N HIS A 86 2.38 18.96 9.93
CA HIS A 86 3.31 18.94 8.79
C HIS A 86 2.79 19.71 7.57
N GLY A 87 1.72 20.52 7.73
CA GLY A 87 1.18 21.35 6.66
C GLY A 87 0.56 20.57 5.50
N THR A 88 0.11 19.35 5.75
CA THR A 88 -0.59 18.48 4.81
C THR A 88 -2.10 18.55 5.06
N ASP A 89 -2.91 18.35 4.01
CA ASP A 89 -4.37 18.42 4.11
C ASP A 89 -4.92 17.31 5.04
N PRO A 90 -5.51 17.65 6.21
CA PRO A 90 -6.04 16.67 7.15
C PRO A 90 -7.19 15.84 6.58
N ALA A 91 -7.82 16.26 5.48
CA ALA A 91 -8.84 15.45 4.80
C ALA A 91 -8.28 14.13 4.25
N MET A 92 -6.96 14.01 4.09
CA MET A 92 -6.30 12.79 3.65
C MET A 92 -6.20 11.70 4.72
N ALA A 93 -6.53 12.02 5.98
CA ALA A 93 -6.47 11.05 7.06
C ALA A 93 -7.30 9.80 6.75
N LYS A 94 -6.75 8.63 7.11
CA LYS A 94 -7.25 7.29 6.80
C LYS A 94 -7.34 6.99 5.29
N GLY A 95 -6.65 7.77 4.46
CA GLY A 95 -6.53 7.60 3.01
C GLY A 95 -5.11 7.23 2.59
N VAL A 96 -4.99 6.86 1.31
CA VAL A 96 -3.70 6.65 0.64
C VAL A 96 -3.40 7.86 -0.21
N GLU A 97 -2.18 8.35 -0.16
CA GLU A 97 -1.66 9.39 -1.02
C GLU A 97 -0.70 8.81 -2.06
N ILE A 98 -0.90 9.22 -3.31
CA ILE A 98 0.11 9.26 -4.37
C ILE A 98 0.62 10.71 -4.41
N GLY A 99 1.73 10.96 -3.73
CA GLY A 99 2.33 12.29 -3.58
C GLY A 99 3.05 12.73 -4.85
N ASN A 100 3.60 11.79 -5.61
CA ASN A 100 4.27 12.08 -6.88
C ASN A 100 3.74 11.18 -8.01
N ALA A 101 2.95 11.79 -8.90
CA ALA A 101 2.31 11.11 -10.01
C ALA A 101 3.29 10.49 -11.02
N ALA A 102 4.45 11.10 -11.24
CA ALA A 102 5.44 10.58 -12.17
C ALA A 102 6.17 9.37 -11.57
N ASN A 103 6.57 9.47 -10.29
CA ASN A 103 7.19 8.37 -9.56
C ASN A 103 6.24 7.18 -9.42
N PHE A 104 4.93 7.42 -9.19
CA PHE A 104 3.96 6.34 -9.14
C PHE A 104 3.93 5.52 -10.43
N VAL A 105 4.08 6.15 -11.60
CA VAL A 105 4.13 5.39 -12.85
C VAL A 105 5.49 4.72 -13.02
N SER A 106 6.60 5.40 -12.71
CA SER A 106 7.94 4.86 -12.98
C SER A 106 8.41 3.81 -11.98
N TRP A 107 8.03 3.90 -10.70
CA TRP A 107 8.50 2.95 -9.68
C TRP A 107 7.80 1.59 -9.79
N THR A 108 6.68 1.49 -10.52
CA THR A 108 5.94 0.22 -10.67
C THR A 108 6.66 -0.86 -11.48
N TYR A 109 7.72 -0.49 -12.21
CA TYR A 109 8.63 -1.47 -12.80
C TYR A 109 9.42 -2.24 -11.73
N GLU A 110 9.64 -1.62 -10.58
CA GLU A 110 10.41 -2.16 -9.45
C GLU A 110 9.46 -2.68 -8.35
N GLN A 111 8.42 -1.90 -8.03
CA GLN A 111 7.43 -2.15 -6.98
C GLN A 111 6.01 -2.33 -7.58
N PRO A 112 5.73 -3.47 -8.24
CA PRO A 112 4.53 -3.65 -9.05
C PRO A 112 3.22 -3.69 -8.25
N TRP A 113 3.26 -3.81 -6.93
CA TRP A 113 2.08 -3.85 -6.04
C TRP A 113 2.10 -2.75 -4.97
N MET A 114 2.84 -1.66 -5.19
CA MET A 114 2.94 -0.56 -4.23
C MET A 114 1.60 0.07 -3.81
N LEU A 115 0.57 0.10 -4.68
CA LEU A 115 -0.75 0.57 -4.23
C LEU A 115 -1.41 -0.43 -3.27
N LEU A 116 -1.18 -1.74 -3.45
CA LEU A 116 -1.64 -2.74 -2.49
C LEU A 116 -0.90 -2.59 -1.16
N HIS A 117 0.38 -2.25 -1.16
CA HIS A 117 1.16 -1.95 0.05
C HIS A 117 0.44 -0.93 0.93
N GLU A 118 0.14 0.25 0.37
CA GLU A 118 -0.51 1.33 1.10
C GLU A 118 -1.96 0.99 1.48
N LEU A 119 -2.67 0.24 0.61
CA LEU A 119 -3.99 -0.29 0.94
C LEU A 119 -3.93 -1.33 2.08
N ALA A 120 -2.83 -2.07 2.23
CA ALA A 120 -2.62 -3.01 3.32
C ALA A 120 -2.37 -2.28 4.65
N HIS A 121 -1.62 -1.17 4.65
CA HIS A 121 -1.58 -0.28 5.81
C HIS A 121 -2.97 0.23 6.18
N ALA A 122 -3.75 0.71 5.20
CA ALA A 122 -5.12 1.16 5.43
C ALA A 122 -6.00 0.03 6.00
N TYR A 123 -5.81 -1.21 5.53
CA TYR A 123 -6.54 -2.35 6.04
C TYR A 123 -6.19 -2.71 7.48
N HIS A 124 -4.89 -2.74 7.77
CA HIS A 124 -4.36 -3.00 9.10
C HIS A 124 -4.89 -1.98 10.09
N ASP A 125 -4.75 -0.68 9.82
CA ASP A 125 -5.20 0.40 10.70
C ASP A 125 -6.72 0.42 10.90
N ARG A 126 -7.49 0.33 9.80
CA ARG A 126 -8.92 0.64 9.85
C ARG A 126 -9.82 -0.55 10.15
N PHE A 127 -9.37 -1.77 9.85
CA PHE A 127 -10.29 -2.91 9.75
C PHE A 127 -9.83 -4.19 10.44
N LEU A 128 -8.59 -4.27 10.91
CA LEU A 128 -8.16 -5.32 11.82
C LEU A 128 -8.49 -4.97 13.26
N ASP A 129 -8.66 -6.00 14.10
CA ASP A 129 -8.85 -5.78 15.54
C ASP A 129 -7.68 -4.99 16.11
N LYS A 130 -8.00 -3.91 16.83
CA LYS A 130 -7.05 -2.94 17.41
C LYS A 130 -6.15 -2.20 16.39
N GLY A 131 -6.49 -2.19 15.11
CA GLY A 131 -5.75 -1.42 14.11
C GLY A 131 -4.27 -1.83 14.06
N PHE A 132 -3.37 -0.84 14.02
CA PHE A 132 -1.91 -1.05 14.11
C PHE A 132 -1.44 -1.68 15.43
N ASP A 133 -2.29 -1.75 16.45
CA ASP A 133 -2.02 -2.48 17.69
C ASP A 133 -2.43 -3.96 17.64
N ASN A 134 -2.77 -4.48 16.45
CA ASN A 134 -3.15 -5.88 16.28
C ASN A 134 -2.08 -6.83 16.86
N PRO A 135 -2.42 -7.64 17.89
CA PRO A 135 -1.43 -8.45 18.59
C PRO A 135 -0.89 -9.60 17.74
N GLU A 136 -1.67 -10.09 16.77
CA GLU A 136 -1.24 -11.19 15.90
C GLU A 136 -0.17 -10.71 14.90
N VAL A 137 -0.36 -9.52 14.33
CA VAL A 137 0.63 -8.90 13.44
C VAL A 137 1.91 -8.57 14.20
N LYS A 138 1.81 -7.99 15.40
CA LYS A 138 2.98 -7.71 16.25
C LYS A 138 3.76 -8.98 16.58
N SER A 139 3.07 -10.04 16.99
CA SER A 139 3.72 -11.32 17.31
C SER A 139 4.40 -11.96 16.09
N ALA A 140 3.78 -11.90 14.91
CA ALA A 140 4.39 -12.42 13.69
C ALA A 140 5.61 -11.59 13.26
N PHE A 141 5.56 -10.26 13.38
CA PHE A 141 6.72 -9.40 13.16
C PHE A 141 7.88 -9.75 14.10
N GLU A 142 7.61 -9.88 15.41
CA GLU A 142 8.62 -10.23 16.41
C GLU A 142 9.24 -11.61 16.13
N ALA A 143 8.44 -12.60 15.77
CA ALA A 143 8.92 -13.93 15.38
C ALA A 143 9.75 -13.88 14.08
N GLY A 144 9.30 -13.12 13.09
CA GLY A 144 10.00 -12.89 11.83
C GLY A 144 11.37 -12.25 12.06
N ALA A 145 11.45 -11.20 12.87
CA ALA A 145 12.69 -10.54 13.26
C ALA A 145 13.61 -11.48 14.05
N ALA A 146 13.09 -12.19 15.05
CA ALA A 146 13.87 -13.12 15.87
C ALA A 146 14.47 -14.28 15.06
N SER A 147 13.79 -14.72 13.99
CA SER A 147 14.27 -15.79 13.12
C SER A 147 15.49 -15.40 12.26
N LYS A 148 15.74 -14.10 12.09
CA LYS A 148 16.80 -13.52 11.23
C LYS A 148 16.71 -13.88 9.74
N LYS A 149 15.70 -14.61 9.29
CA LYS A 149 15.58 -15.03 7.87
C LYS A 149 15.39 -13.85 6.92
N TYR A 150 14.80 -12.75 7.41
CA TYR A 150 14.57 -11.52 6.66
C TYR A 150 15.78 -10.56 6.66
N GLU A 151 16.85 -10.84 7.38
CA GLU A 151 18.00 -9.91 7.52
C GLU A 151 18.84 -9.80 6.25
N LYS A 152 18.78 -10.81 5.38
CA LYS A 152 19.49 -10.82 4.10
C LYS A 152 18.70 -11.63 3.08
N VAL A 153 17.90 -10.93 2.29
CA VAL A 153 17.04 -11.50 1.25
C VAL A 153 17.37 -10.89 -0.09
N MET A 154 16.98 -11.57 -1.17
CA MET A 154 17.12 -11.01 -2.51
C MET A 154 16.17 -9.84 -2.71
N HIS A 155 16.66 -8.76 -3.33
CA HIS A 155 15.84 -7.64 -3.78
C HIS A 155 15.66 -7.71 -5.32
N TRP A 156 14.69 -7.00 -5.89
CA TRP A 156 14.31 -7.09 -7.30
C TRP A 156 15.48 -6.87 -8.27
N ASN A 157 16.47 -6.08 -7.84
CA ASN A 157 17.69 -5.76 -8.59
C ASN A 157 18.74 -6.89 -8.57
N GLY A 158 18.45 -8.02 -7.91
CA GLY A 158 19.36 -9.16 -7.73
C GLY A 158 20.34 -9.02 -6.55
N GLY A 159 20.33 -7.88 -5.86
CA GLY A 159 21.10 -7.60 -4.66
C GLY A 159 20.60 -8.37 -3.44
N GLN A 160 21.37 -8.34 -2.37
CA GLN A 160 21.02 -8.94 -1.08
C GLN A 160 20.95 -7.85 -0.03
N GLU A 161 19.78 -7.70 0.58
CA GLU A 161 19.43 -6.55 1.43
C GLU A 161 18.64 -7.01 2.67
N ARG A 162 18.60 -6.18 3.71
CA ARG A 162 17.70 -6.39 4.84
C ARG A 162 16.27 -6.09 4.37
N HIS A 163 15.36 -7.05 4.52
CA HIS A 163 13.99 -6.87 4.04
C HIS A 163 13.31 -5.68 4.73
N TYR A 164 12.62 -4.86 3.94
CA TYR A 164 11.88 -3.69 4.43
C TYR A 164 10.85 -4.02 5.53
N ALA A 165 10.26 -5.23 5.47
CA ALA A 165 9.36 -5.80 6.47
C ALA A 165 9.90 -5.78 7.91
N LEU A 166 11.23 -5.68 8.10
CA LEU A 166 11.85 -5.63 9.42
C LEU A 166 11.90 -4.23 10.05
N ASN A 167 11.31 -3.21 9.42
CA ASN A 167 11.28 -1.86 9.98
C ASN A 167 10.29 -1.73 11.13
N ASN A 168 9.06 -2.24 10.96
CA ASN A 168 8.02 -2.20 11.99
C ASN A 168 6.89 -3.21 11.64
N PRO A 169 5.94 -3.50 12.55
CA PRO A 169 4.83 -4.40 12.28
C PRO A 169 3.89 -3.99 11.12
N MET A 170 3.84 -2.69 10.80
CA MET A 170 3.00 -2.17 9.72
C MET A 170 3.61 -2.52 8.36
N GLU A 171 4.92 -2.28 8.18
CA GLU A 171 5.65 -2.72 6.98
C GLU A 171 5.60 -4.22 6.83
N PHE A 172 5.81 -4.96 7.92
CA PHE A 172 5.76 -6.42 7.89
C PHE A 172 4.47 -6.95 7.30
N PHE A 173 3.33 -6.37 7.70
CA PHE A 173 2.03 -6.75 7.17
C PHE A 173 1.83 -6.33 5.71
N ALA A 174 2.27 -5.12 5.32
CA ALA A 174 2.11 -4.61 3.97
C ALA A 174 2.97 -5.39 2.96
N GLU A 175 4.26 -5.56 3.26
CA GLU A 175 5.23 -6.34 2.49
C GLU A 175 4.75 -7.79 2.31
N ALA A 176 4.37 -8.46 3.39
CA ALA A 176 3.90 -9.83 3.30
C ALA A 176 2.58 -9.93 2.50
N SER A 177 1.73 -8.89 2.53
CA SER A 177 0.50 -8.83 1.73
C SER A 177 0.77 -8.71 0.23
N GLU A 178 1.83 -8.00 -0.18
CA GLU A 178 2.26 -7.96 -1.59
C GLU A 178 2.66 -9.33 -2.10
N ALA A 179 3.52 -10.04 -1.37
CA ALA A 179 3.93 -11.39 -1.73
C ALA A 179 2.72 -12.36 -1.71
N TYR A 180 1.81 -12.20 -0.76
CA TYR A 180 0.65 -13.06 -0.62
C TYR A 180 -0.37 -12.94 -1.76
N PHE A 181 -0.67 -11.73 -2.21
CA PHE A 181 -1.67 -11.52 -3.26
C PHE A 181 -1.07 -11.39 -4.66
N GLY A 182 0.22 -11.08 -4.75
CA GLY A 182 0.82 -10.52 -5.94
C GLY A 182 2.32 -10.79 -6.03
N GLN A 183 3.07 -9.69 -6.13
CA GLN A 183 4.51 -9.67 -6.27
C GLN A 183 5.11 -8.57 -5.40
N ASN A 184 5.97 -8.96 -4.47
CA ASN A 184 6.83 -8.07 -3.69
C ASN A 184 8.13 -7.80 -4.46
N ASP A 185 8.84 -6.71 -4.14
CA ASP A 185 10.17 -6.36 -4.65
C ASP A 185 11.31 -6.92 -3.79
N PHE A 186 11.03 -7.47 -2.61
CA PHE A 186 11.89 -8.29 -1.77
C PHE A 186 11.45 -9.75 -1.75
N PHE A 187 12.41 -10.67 -1.64
CA PHE A 187 12.11 -12.09 -1.42
C PHE A 187 11.55 -12.30 0.01
N PRO A 188 10.45 -13.04 0.20
CA PRO A 188 9.72 -13.82 -0.81
C PRO A 188 8.92 -12.94 -1.77
N PHE A 189 9.14 -13.12 -3.08
CA PHE A 189 8.53 -12.26 -4.10
C PHE A 189 7.07 -12.65 -4.35
N VAL A 190 6.73 -13.94 -4.27
CA VAL A 190 5.38 -14.42 -4.62
C VAL A 190 4.80 -15.38 -3.57
N ASN A 191 3.50 -15.65 -3.68
CA ASN A 191 2.73 -16.40 -2.69
C ASN A 191 3.33 -17.77 -2.36
N ALA A 192 3.80 -18.51 -3.38
CA ALA A 192 4.38 -19.83 -3.19
C ALA A 192 5.69 -19.78 -2.39
N GLU A 193 6.50 -18.76 -2.62
CA GLU A 193 7.75 -18.52 -1.88
C GLU A 193 7.44 -18.13 -0.44
N LEU A 194 6.50 -17.21 -0.22
CA LEU A 194 6.05 -16.81 1.11
C LEU A 194 5.58 -18.03 1.91
N ARG A 195 4.77 -18.89 1.30
CA ARG A 195 4.26 -20.11 1.94
C ARG A 195 5.37 -21.06 2.37
N SER A 196 6.45 -21.15 1.59
CA SER A 196 7.59 -22.03 1.89
C SER A 196 8.57 -21.39 2.88
N PHE A 197 8.79 -20.09 2.78
CA PHE A 197 9.77 -19.33 3.55
C PHE A 197 9.25 -18.92 4.93
N ASP A 198 7.96 -18.57 4.99
CA ASP A 198 7.28 -18.15 6.19
C ASP A 198 5.86 -18.71 6.28
N PRO A 199 5.71 -20.03 6.55
CA PRO A 199 4.40 -20.67 6.64
C PRO A 199 3.52 -20.11 7.76
N ASP A 200 4.12 -19.56 8.82
CA ASP A 200 3.39 -18.95 9.93
C ASP A 200 2.77 -17.61 9.52
N THR A 201 3.57 -16.73 8.89
CA THR A 201 3.03 -15.48 8.28
C THR A 201 2.02 -15.78 7.20
N TYR A 202 2.25 -16.77 6.34
CA TYR A 202 1.26 -17.19 5.34
C TYR A 202 -0.08 -17.58 5.99
N THR A 203 -0.04 -18.37 7.06
CA THR A 203 -1.23 -18.80 7.80
C THR A 203 -1.93 -17.60 8.45
N LEU A 204 -1.16 -16.65 9.00
CA LEU A 204 -1.70 -15.40 9.52
C LEU A 204 -2.46 -14.61 8.45
N LEU A 205 -1.89 -14.44 7.25
CA LEU A 205 -2.54 -13.70 6.18
C LEU A 205 -3.82 -14.38 5.69
N VAL A 206 -3.84 -15.72 5.62
CA VAL A 206 -5.09 -16.48 5.35
C VAL A 206 -6.17 -16.16 6.40
N ARG A 207 -5.80 -15.98 7.67
CA ARG A 207 -6.76 -15.63 8.73
C ARG A 207 -7.24 -14.17 8.64
N LEU A 208 -6.32 -13.22 8.44
CA LEU A 208 -6.62 -11.79 8.49
C LEU A 208 -7.28 -11.26 7.21
N TRP A 209 -6.87 -11.79 6.06
CA TRP A 209 -7.44 -11.43 4.75
C TRP A 209 -8.45 -12.44 4.24
N GLY A 210 -8.24 -13.73 4.49
CA GLY A 210 -8.89 -14.82 3.74
C GLY A 210 -8.05 -15.30 2.56
N PRO A 211 -8.34 -16.50 2.02
CA PRO A 211 -7.59 -17.07 0.90
C PRO A 211 -7.79 -16.23 -0.38
N PRO A 212 -6.77 -16.06 -1.24
CA PRO A 212 -6.90 -15.29 -2.46
C PRO A 212 -8.02 -15.82 -3.36
N GLN A 213 -8.82 -14.92 -3.91
CA GLN A 213 -9.83 -15.30 -4.88
C GLN A 213 -9.23 -15.45 -6.28
N LYS A 214 -9.79 -16.37 -7.07
CA LYS A 214 -9.51 -16.48 -8.50
C LYS A 214 -10.80 -16.14 -9.25
N ARG A 215 -10.96 -14.87 -9.62
CA ARG A 215 -12.09 -14.43 -10.48
C ARG A 215 -11.75 -14.66 -11.95
N LEU A 216 -12.77 -14.92 -12.77
CA LEU A 216 -12.68 -14.96 -14.24
C LEU A 216 -12.98 -13.58 -14.83
#